data_AF-A0A2W6CLN0-F1
#
_entry.id   AF-A0A2W6CLN0-F1
#
_cell.length_a   1.000
_cell.length_b   1.000
_cell.length_c   1.000
_cell.angle_alpha   90.00
_cell.angle_beta   90.00
_cell.angle_gamma   90.00
#
_symmetry.space_group_name_H-M   'P 1'
#
loop_
_entity.id
_entity.type
_entity.pdbx_description
1 polymer ?
#
loop_
_entity_poly.entity_id
_entity_poly.type
_entity_poly.pdbx_seq_one_letter_code
_entity_poly.pdbx_strand_id
1 'polypeptide(L)'
;MYPRPWRDRYGEELIDLLAAAPLTGFVVLDVVRGALDAHLNLSELVGARSGMLVRIRSAAAAIFAAWVMFCFAAAVVARTTNEPGFDEAAYAHPLIGALRWVAIAGFAGSLLVVACAAAPLAVAAARQACRRRDPVALALFAAPPAGLAIFAGYTALLFQLPDQPVHSVGNVVMSGSWLVLGVTLAEVAGVGAATALMRRTEFPPALLRLAGWAAAAAAVAMSIALSAGTGYGLAIWIETPSLFFSSNGVFATPLPLTWAALLLVAVVASATAALAALRGMGALRSARRTVSR
;
A
#
# COMPACT_ATOMS: atom_id res chain seq x y z
N MET A 1 22.63 -1.24 -23.87
CA MET A 1 22.00 0.09 -23.97
C MET A 1 21.88 0.45 -25.44
N TYR A 2 20.78 1.09 -25.85
CA TYR A 2 20.62 1.55 -27.24
C TYR A 2 21.71 2.60 -27.60
N PRO A 3 22.19 2.61 -28.86
CA PRO A 3 23.10 3.65 -29.35
C PRO A 3 22.53 5.06 -29.14
N ARG A 4 23.39 6.07 -28.92
CA ARG A 4 22.98 7.48 -28.78
C ARG A 4 22.00 7.94 -29.88
N PRO A 5 22.26 7.70 -31.18
CA PRO A 5 21.38 8.17 -32.26
C PRO A 5 19.93 7.64 -32.13
N TRP A 6 19.77 6.44 -31.58
CA TRP A 6 18.44 5.86 -31.36
C TRP A 6 17.70 6.53 -30.20
N ARG A 7 18.41 6.87 -29.11
CA ARG A 7 17.80 7.58 -27.97
C ARG A 7 17.38 8.99 -28.35
N ASP A 8 18.21 9.68 -29.13
CA ASP A 8 17.94 11.04 -29.56
C ASP A 8 16.70 11.06 -30.47
N ARG A 9 16.62 10.13 -31.43
CA ARG A 9 15.44 9.97 -32.30
C ARG A 9 14.16 9.68 -31.52
N TYR A 10 14.16 8.75 -30.56
CA TYR A 10 12.96 8.47 -29.76
C TYR A 10 12.55 9.65 -28.86
N GLY A 11 13.53 10.44 -28.41
CA GLY A 11 13.26 11.68 -27.70
C GLY A 11 12.50 12.68 -28.58
N GLU A 12 12.96 12.87 -29.81
CA GLU A 12 12.29 13.72 -30.80
C GLU A 12 10.89 13.21 -31.15
N GLU A 13 10.73 11.91 -31.44
CA GLU A 13 9.43 11.31 -31.73
C GLU A 13 8.43 11.47 -30.56
N LEU A 14 8.89 11.34 -29.30
CA LEU A 14 8.04 11.59 -28.13
C LEU A 14 7.63 13.06 -28.01
N ILE A 15 8.55 13.99 -28.28
CA ILE A 15 8.26 15.43 -28.28
C ILE A 15 7.23 15.77 -29.35
N ASP A 16 7.38 15.23 -30.57
CA ASP A 16 6.44 15.45 -31.67
C ASP A 16 5.04 14.89 -31.34
N LEU A 17 4.97 13.71 -30.72
CA LEU A 17 3.71 13.14 -30.24
C LEU A 17 3.04 14.00 -29.16
N LEU A 18 3.83 14.57 -28.24
CA LEU A 18 3.32 15.46 -27.20
C LEU A 18 2.88 16.82 -27.76
N ALA A 19 3.52 17.30 -28.83
CA ALA A 19 3.12 18.51 -29.53
C ALA A 19 1.82 18.32 -30.33
N ALA A 20 1.58 17.13 -30.87
CA ALA A 20 0.39 16.80 -31.65
C ALA A 20 -0.85 16.48 -30.79
N ALA A 21 -0.68 16.18 -29.51
CA ALA A 21 -1.77 15.83 -28.58
C ALA A 21 -2.08 16.97 -27.61
N PRO A 22 -3.35 17.15 -27.17
CA PRO A 22 -3.66 18.11 -26.12
C PRO A 22 -2.99 17.70 -24.80
N LEU A 23 -2.13 18.58 -24.28
CA LEU A 23 -1.45 18.41 -22.99
C LEU A 23 -2.47 18.51 -21.84
N THR A 24 -3.04 17.36 -21.47
CA THR A 24 -3.83 17.23 -20.26
C THR A 24 -2.93 16.83 -19.08
N GLY A 25 -3.36 17.12 -17.85
CA GLY A 25 -2.63 16.68 -16.66
C GLY A 25 -2.39 15.17 -16.61
N PHE A 26 -3.29 14.37 -17.22
CA PHE A 26 -3.13 12.92 -17.34
C PHE A 26 -1.98 12.52 -18.27
N VAL A 27 -1.79 13.23 -19.40
CA VAL A 27 -0.66 12.97 -20.32
C VAL A 27 0.66 13.26 -19.62
N VAL A 28 0.74 14.37 -18.87
CA VAL A 28 1.95 14.70 -18.09
C VAL A 28 2.24 13.60 -17.05
N LEU A 29 1.22 13.16 -16.32
CA LEU A 29 1.36 12.09 -15.34
C LEU A 29 1.82 10.77 -15.98
N ASP A 30 1.27 10.43 -17.15
CA ASP A 30 1.60 9.19 -17.86
C ASP A 30 3.05 9.21 -18.39
N VAL A 31 3.50 10.34 -18.93
CA VAL A 31 4.90 10.54 -19.37
C VAL A 31 5.86 10.45 -18.19
N VAL A 32 5.56 11.14 -17.07
CA VAL A 32 6.38 11.09 -15.86
C VAL A 32 6.46 9.66 -15.33
N ARG A 33 5.32 8.94 -15.30
CA ARG A 33 5.26 7.55 -14.88
C ARG A 33 6.06 6.63 -15.80
N GLY A 34 5.95 6.81 -17.13
CA GLY A 34 6.71 6.05 -18.11
C GLY A 34 8.21 6.29 -18.03
N ALA A 35 8.63 7.54 -17.79
CA ALA A 35 10.03 7.89 -17.58
C ALA A 35 10.59 7.28 -16.28
N LEU A 36 9.83 7.35 -15.19
CA LEU A 36 10.17 6.70 -13.92
C LEU A 36 10.27 5.18 -14.09
N ASP A 37 9.31 4.57 -14.77
CA ASP A 37 9.31 3.12 -15.02
C ASP A 37 10.52 2.71 -15.86
N ALA A 38 10.82 3.42 -16.94
CA ALA A 38 12.00 3.17 -17.78
C ALA A 38 13.32 3.33 -17.00
N HIS A 39 13.39 4.27 -16.06
CA HIS A 39 14.59 4.47 -15.24
C HIS A 39 14.74 3.40 -14.14
N LEU A 40 13.62 2.90 -13.60
CA LEU A 40 13.60 1.92 -12.51
C LEU A 40 13.60 0.46 -13.00
N ASN A 41 13.11 0.17 -14.20
CA ASN A 41 12.97 -1.16 -14.78
C ASN A 41 13.88 -1.37 -16.00
N LEU A 42 15.20 -1.36 -15.77
CA LEU A 42 16.22 -1.85 -16.73
C LEU A 42 16.10 -3.35 -17.07
N SER A 43 15.08 -4.05 -16.55
CA SER A 43 14.91 -5.49 -16.65
C SER A 43 14.56 -6.02 -18.02
N GLU A 44 14.08 -5.19 -18.95
CA GLU A 44 13.78 -5.65 -20.32
C GLU A 44 15.06 -5.91 -21.14
N LEU A 45 16.21 -5.38 -20.71
CA LEU A 45 17.52 -5.62 -21.33
C LEU A 45 18.20 -6.91 -20.84
N VAL A 46 17.72 -7.53 -19.77
CA VAL A 46 18.30 -8.76 -19.19
C VAL A 46 17.31 -9.88 -19.46
N GLY A 47 17.66 -10.83 -20.34
CA GLY A 47 16.82 -11.82 -21.05
C GLY A 47 15.51 -12.37 -20.45
N ALA A 48 14.74 -13.06 -21.28
CA ALA A 48 13.34 -13.45 -21.02
C ALA A 48 13.07 -14.14 -19.65
N ARG A 49 14.03 -14.91 -19.10
CA ARG A 49 13.92 -15.53 -17.76
C ARG A 49 14.10 -14.55 -16.60
N SER A 50 15.03 -13.60 -16.70
CA SER A 50 15.20 -12.55 -15.67
C SER A 50 14.05 -11.55 -15.69
N GLY A 51 13.50 -11.24 -16.88
CA GLY A 51 12.32 -10.38 -17.00
C GLY A 51 11.10 -10.91 -16.22
N MET A 52 10.84 -12.22 -16.26
CA MET A 52 9.71 -12.82 -15.54
C MET A 52 9.84 -12.72 -14.02
N LEU A 53 11.04 -13.02 -13.47
CA LEU A 53 11.27 -12.91 -12.03
C LEU A 53 11.19 -11.46 -11.54
N VAL A 54 11.69 -10.51 -12.34
CA VAL A 54 11.56 -9.08 -12.03
C VAL A 54 10.10 -8.63 -12.05
N ARG A 55 9.29 -9.11 -13.01
CA ARG A 55 7.84 -8.83 -13.06
C ARG A 55 7.10 -9.36 -11.82
N ILE A 56 7.45 -10.57 -11.34
CA ILE A 56 6.83 -11.11 -10.12
C ILE A 56 7.27 -10.31 -8.88
N ARG A 57 8.55 -9.94 -8.78
CA ARG A 57 9.06 -9.14 -7.65
C ARG A 57 8.47 -7.73 -7.62
N SER A 58 8.38 -7.06 -8.76
CA SER A 58 7.76 -5.74 -8.87
C SER A 58 6.27 -5.79 -8.57
N ALA A 59 5.55 -6.80 -9.04
CA ALA A 59 4.16 -7.03 -8.67
C ALA A 59 4.01 -7.23 -7.15
N ALA A 60 4.84 -8.06 -6.53
CA ALA A 60 4.81 -8.28 -5.08
C ALA A 60 5.10 -7.00 -4.28
N ALA A 61 6.11 -6.21 -4.71
CA ALA A 61 6.44 -4.93 -4.07
C ALA A 61 5.29 -3.91 -4.21
N ALA A 62 4.68 -3.81 -5.40
CA ALA A 62 3.55 -2.91 -5.64
C ALA A 62 2.32 -3.29 -4.80
N ILE A 63 2.06 -4.59 -4.61
CA ILE A 63 0.96 -5.08 -3.77
C ILE A 63 1.25 -4.79 -2.31
N PHE A 64 2.48 -5.01 -1.85
CA PHE A 64 2.86 -4.68 -0.49
C PHE A 64 2.73 -3.19 -0.20
N ALA A 65 3.19 -2.32 -1.11
CA ALA A 65 3.02 -0.87 -1.01
C ALA A 65 1.53 -0.47 -0.96
N ALA A 66 0.73 -0.99 -1.89
CA ALA A 66 -0.70 -0.76 -1.90
C ALA A 66 -1.38 -1.24 -0.61
N TRP A 67 -0.98 -2.39 -0.09
CA TRP A 67 -1.50 -2.92 1.17
C TRP A 67 -1.13 -2.03 2.36
N VAL A 68 0.10 -1.50 2.43
CA VAL A 68 0.51 -0.54 3.47
C VAL A 68 -0.36 0.72 3.43
N MET A 69 -0.58 1.30 2.24
CA MET A 69 -1.48 2.45 2.06
C MET A 69 -2.92 2.15 2.47
N PHE A 70 -3.41 0.94 2.16
CA PHE A 70 -4.72 0.49 2.60
C PHE A 70 -4.80 0.34 4.13
N CYS A 71 -3.77 -0.22 4.76
CA CYS A 71 -3.70 -0.32 6.21
C CYS A 71 -3.69 1.05 6.89
N PHE A 72 -2.99 2.02 6.30
CA PHE A 72 -3.01 3.39 6.76
C PHE A 72 -4.43 3.97 6.70
N ALA A 73 -5.11 3.85 5.55
CA ALA A 73 -6.48 4.33 5.41
C ALA A 73 -7.44 3.69 6.43
N ALA A 74 -7.34 2.37 6.62
CA ALA A 74 -8.14 1.64 7.60
C ALA A 74 -7.84 2.08 9.05
N ALA A 75 -6.57 2.30 9.40
CA ALA A 75 -6.19 2.77 10.73
C ALA A 75 -6.72 4.18 11.02
N VAL A 76 -6.70 5.08 10.03
CA VAL A 76 -7.27 6.42 10.18
C VAL A 76 -8.79 6.33 10.34
N VAL A 77 -9.49 5.51 9.54
CA VAL A 77 -10.95 5.28 9.73
C VAL A 77 -11.23 4.79 11.15
N ALA A 78 -10.53 3.74 11.59
CA ALA A 78 -10.70 3.18 12.94
C ALA A 78 -10.47 4.23 14.03
N ARG A 79 -9.49 5.14 13.84
CA ARG A 79 -9.25 6.24 14.77
C ARG A 79 -10.38 7.26 14.79
N THR A 80 -10.89 7.66 13.62
CA THR A 80 -11.98 8.66 13.49
C THR A 80 -13.34 8.14 13.96
N THR A 81 -13.48 6.83 14.14
CA THR A 81 -14.74 6.18 14.54
C THR A 81 -14.64 5.51 15.91
N ASN A 82 -13.71 5.94 16.76
CA ASN A 82 -13.46 5.33 18.09
C ASN A 82 -14.23 6.04 19.23
N GLU A 83 -15.13 6.97 18.92
CA GLU A 83 -15.95 7.64 19.93
C GLU A 83 -17.14 6.76 20.35
N PRO A 84 -17.61 6.87 21.61
CA PRO A 84 -18.74 6.07 22.11
C PRO A 84 -19.99 6.13 21.24
N GLY A 85 -20.27 7.27 20.60
CA GLY A 85 -21.41 7.43 19.70
C GLY A 85 -21.41 6.46 18.51
N PHE A 86 -20.23 6.06 18.00
CA PHE A 86 -20.14 5.05 16.93
C PHE A 86 -20.40 3.63 17.43
N ASP A 87 -20.07 3.33 18.68
CA ASP A 87 -20.39 2.05 19.30
C ASP A 87 -21.90 1.97 19.59
N GLU A 88 -22.48 3.03 20.15
CA GLU A 88 -23.93 3.15 20.37
C GLU A 88 -24.71 3.00 19.05
N ALA A 89 -24.28 3.68 17.98
CA ALA A 89 -24.89 3.53 16.66
C ALA A 89 -24.78 2.10 16.12
N ALA A 90 -23.64 1.42 16.33
CA ALA A 90 -23.45 0.04 15.92
C ALA A 90 -24.34 -0.94 16.70
N TYR A 91 -24.66 -0.66 17.97
CA TYR A 91 -25.60 -1.44 18.76
C TYR A 91 -27.06 -1.15 18.39
N ALA A 92 -27.39 0.09 18.09
CA ALA A 92 -28.75 0.51 17.71
C ALA A 92 -29.14 0.07 16.29
N HIS A 93 -28.20 0.09 15.34
CA HIS A 93 -28.46 -0.21 13.93
C HIS A 93 -27.63 -1.44 13.49
N PRO A 94 -28.25 -2.63 13.36
CA PRO A 94 -27.54 -3.88 13.04
C PRO A 94 -26.71 -3.83 11.76
N LEU A 95 -27.14 -3.05 10.76
CA LEU A 95 -26.40 -2.86 9.51
C LEU A 95 -25.05 -2.18 9.73
N ILE A 96 -24.99 -1.12 10.57
CA ILE A 96 -23.75 -0.41 10.91
C ILE A 96 -22.79 -1.38 11.61
N GLY A 97 -23.28 -2.11 12.61
CA GLY A 97 -22.50 -3.12 13.33
C GLY A 97 -21.95 -4.22 12.42
N ALA A 98 -22.80 -4.79 11.55
CA ALA A 98 -22.40 -5.83 10.61
C ALA A 98 -21.32 -5.35 9.63
N LEU A 99 -21.50 -4.17 9.02
CA LEU A 99 -20.53 -3.61 8.07
C LEU A 99 -19.19 -3.29 8.74
N ARG A 100 -19.21 -2.77 9.97
CA ARG A 100 -17.99 -2.56 10.76
C ARG A 100 -17.24 -3.88 11.00
N TRP A 101 -17.95 -4.93 11.41
CA TRP A 101 -17.34 -6.25 11.62
C TRP A 101 -16.80 -6.87 10.34
N VAL A 102 -17.50 -6.76 9.21
CA VAL A 102 -17.00 -7.24 7.91
C VAL A 102 -15.75 -6.45 7.49
N ALA A 103 -15.70 -5.14 7.71
CA ALA A 103 -14.52 -4.33 7.43
C ALA A 103 -13.32 -4.75 8.30
N ILE A 104 -13.53 -4.94 9.61
CA ILE A 104 -12.50 -5.43 10.54
C ILE A 104 -12.02 -6.83 10.15
N ALA A 105 -12.93 -7.75 9.83
CA ALA A 105 -12.60 -9.11 9.44
C ALA A 105 -11.84 -9.15 8.10
N GLY A 106 -12.24 -8.34 7.11
CA GLY A 106 -11.53 -8.22 5.84
C GLY A 106 -10.13 -7.64 6.02
N PHE A 107 -9.98 -6.62 6.87
CA PHE A 107 -8.67 -6.07 7.24
C PHE A 107 -7.78 -7.12 7.92
N ALA A 108 -8.28 -7.75 8.99
CA ALA A 108 -7.55 -8.79 9.74
C ALA A 108 -7.19 -9.99 8.85
N GLY A 109 -8.10 -10.41 7.97
CA GLY A 109 -7.85 -11.44 6.97
C GLY A 109 -6.73 -11.06 6.00
N SER A 110 -6.73 -9.81 5.50
CA SER A 110 -5.65 -9.33 4.62
C SER A 110 -4.28 -9.34 5.34
N LEU A 111 -4.24 -8.91 6.60
CA LEU A 111 -3.04 -8.90 7.43
C LEU A 111 -2.52 -10.31 7.66
N LEU A 112 -3.40 -11.27 8.00
CA LEU A 112 -3.03 -12.66 8.19
C LEU A 112 -2.45 -13.27 6.91
N VAL A 113 -3.10 -13.05 5.76
CA VAL A 113 -2.61 -13.52 4.45
C VAL A 113 -1.23 -12.97 4.14
N VAL A 114 -1.03 -11.66 4.30
CA VAL A 114 0.27 -11.02 4.05
C VAL A 114 1.33 -11.54 5.02
N ALA A 115 1.01 -11.67 6.31
CA ALA A 115 1.94 -12.16 7.33
C ALA A 115 2.36 -13.61 7.05
N CYS A 116 1.40 -14.51 6.77
CA CYS A 116 1.68 -15.91 6.45
C CYS A 116 2.54 -16.07 5.19
N ALA A 117 2.39 -15.18 4.20
CA ALA A 117 3.20 -15.22 2.99
C ALA A 117 4.58 -14.54 3.14
N ALA A 118 4.64 -13.46 3.92
CA ALA A 118 5.87 -12.73 4.19
C ALA A 118 6.82 -13.51 5.11
N ALA A 119 6.30 -14.28 6.08
CA ALA A 119 7.11 -15.06 7.01
C ALA A 119 8.12 -16.00 6.33
N PRO A 120 7.74 -16.91 5.40
CA PRO A 120 8.71 -17.79 4.75
C PRO A 120 9.69 -17.03 3.83
N LEU A 121 9.26 -15.91 3.21
CA LEU A 121 10.15 -15.04 2.44
C LEU A 121 11.20 -14.39 3.34
N ALA A 122 10.78 -13.84 4.47
CA ALA A 122 11.66 -13.20 5.45
C ALA A 122 12.67 -14.21 6.00
N VAL A 123 12.24 -15.42 6.37
CA VAL A 123 13.14 -16.49 6.85
C VAL A 123 14.15 -16.89 5.78
N ALA A 124 13.72 -17.05 4.52
CA ALA A 124 14.62 -17.39 3.42
C ALA A 124 15.66 -16.28 3.18
N ALA A 125 15.21 -15.02 3.16
CA ALA A 125 16.07 -13.85 2.99
C ALA A 125 17.06 -13.68 4.16
N ALA A 126 16.62 -13.91 5.40
CA ALA A 126 17.48 -13.82 6.58
C ALA A 126 18.55 -14.92 6.57
N ARG A 127 18.17 -16.16 6.27
CA ARG A 127 19.13 -17.27 6.14
C ARG A 127 20.16 -17.00 5.06
N GLN A 128 19.75 -16.44 3.91
CA GLN A 128 20.66 -16.08 2.84
C GLN A 128 21.60 -14.93 3.24
N ALA A 129 21.08 -13.89 3.91
CA ALA A 129 21.87 -12.76 4.41
C ALA A 129 22.93 -13.22 5.43
N CYS A 130 22.56 -14.09 6.38
CA CYS A 130 23.49 -14.67 7.35
C CYS A 130 24.58 -15.52 6.67
N ARG A 131 24.20 -16.36 5.70
CA ARG A 131 25.17 -17.19 4.95
C ARG A 131 26.16 -16.37 4.13
N ARG A 132 25.67 -15.29 3.50
CA ARG A 132 26.51 -14.38 2.70
C ARG A 132 27.24 -13.33 3.55
N ARG A 133 26.95 -13.25 4.85
CA ARG A 133 27.42 -12.20 5.76
C ARG A 133 27.21 -10.79 5.16
N ASP A 134 26.03 -10.53 4.58
CA ASP A 134 25.68 -9.23 4.00
C ASP A 134 25.12 -8.31 5.12
N PRO A 135 25.93 -7.37 5.67
CA PRO A 135 25.49 -6.52 6.77
C PRO A 135 24.37 -5.57 6.35
N VAL A 136 24.30 -5.20 5.06
CA VAL A 136 23.26 -4.31 4.56
C VAL A 136 21.92 -5.04 4.56
N ALA A 137 21.88 -6.29 4.10
CA ALA A 137 20.65 -7.09 4.15
C ALA A 137 20.16 -7.31 5.60
N LEU A 138 21.07 -7.54 6.54
CA LEU A 138 20.72 -7.65 7.97
C LEU A 138 20.18 -6.34 8.53
N ALA A 139 20.79 -5.20 8.18
CA ALA A 139 20.28 -3.89 8.58
C ALA A 139 18.88 -3.59 8.00
N LEU A 140 18.60 -4.03 6.77
CA LEU A 140 17.27 -3.88 6.15
C LEU A 140 16.18 -4.65 6.91
N PHE A 141 16.49 -5.79 7.55
CA PHE A 141 15.53 -6.48 8.43
C PHE A 141 15.19 -5.69 9.70
N ALA A 142 16.13 -4.87 10.19
CA ALA A 142 15.91 -4.02 11.35
C ALA A 142 15.10 -2.76 11.02
N ALA A 143 14.99 -2.37 9.73
CA ALA A 143 14.32 -1.14 9.35
C ALA A 143 12.81 -1.11 9.71
N PRO A 144 11.98 -2.12 9.37
CA PRO A 144 10.57 -2.13 9.78
C PRO A 144 10.35 -2.07 11.32
N PRO A 145 11.00 -2.91 12.16
CA PRO A 145 10.82 -2.82 13.60
C PRO A 145 11.38 -1.53 14.19
N ALA A 146 12.49 -0.98 13.65
CA ALA A 146 13.00 0.32 14.06
C ALA A 146 12.01 1.45 13.71
N GLY A 147 11.43 1.44 12.50
CA GLY A 147 10.38 2.38 12.11
C GLY A 147 9.16 2.29 13.02
N LEU A 148 8.72 1.07 13.35
CA LEU A 148 7.64 0.84 14.30
C LEU A 148 7.98 1.37 15.71
N ALA A 149 9.21 1.13 16.18
CA ALA A 149 9.66 1.62 17.49
C ALA A 149 9.72 3.14 17.54
N ILE A 150 10.21 3.80 16.48
CA ILE A 150 10.22 5.26 16.35
C ILE A 150 8.79 5.80 16.36
N PHE A 151 7.89 5.19 15.58
CA PHE A 151 6.50 5.61 15.51
C PHE A 151 5.75 5.41 16.84
N ALA A 152 5.98 4.29 17.52
CA ALA A 152 5.42 4.00 18.84
C ALA A 152 5.96 4.97 19.90
N GLY A 153 7.27 5.24 19.91
CA GLY A 153 7.88 6.22 20.79
C GLY A 153 7.35 7.64 20.56
N TYR A 154 7.17 8.02 19.29
CA TYR A 154 6.56 9.29 18.92
C TYR A 154 5.10 9.37 19.39
N THR A 155 4.33 8.31 19.18
CA THR A 155 2.93 8.22 19.64
C THR A 155 2.85 8.33 21.17
N ALA A 156 3.73 7.63 21.90
CA ALA A 156 3.82 7.73 23.36
C ALA A 156 4.19 9.14 23.83
N LEU A 157 5.08 9.83 23.12
CA LEU A 157 5.42 11.22 23.39
C LEU A 157 4.21 12.14 23.20
N LEU A 158 3.42 11.95 22.13
CA LEU A 158 2.20 12.73 21.91
C LEU A 158 1.18 12.53 23.03
N PHE A 159 1.05 11.32 23.58
CA PHE A 159 0.17 11.04 24.72
C PHE A 159 0.61 11.70 26.04
N GLN A 160 1.84 12.20 26.14
CA GLN A 160 2.31 12.95 27.32
C GLN A 160 2.05 14.45 27.21
N LEU A 161 1.70 14.95 26.01
CA LEU A 161 1.42 16.37 25.82
C LEU A 161 0.01 16.71 26.32
N PRO A 162 -0.20 17.90 26.89
CA PRO A 162 -1.54 18.34 27.29
C PRO A 162 -2.49 18.33 26.10
N ASP A 163 -3.73 17.90 26.35
CA ASP A 163 -4.78 17.89 25.34
C ASP A 163 -4.91 19.26 24.69
N GLN A 164 -4.81 19.26 23.37
CA GLN A 164 -4.96 20.46 22.57
C GLN A 164 -6.42 20.62 22.18
N PRO A 165 -6.97 21.85 22.18
CA PRO A 165 -8.29 22.09 21.62
C PRO A 165 -8.37 21.57 20.20
N VAL A 166 -9.49 20.95 19.86
CA VAL A 166 -9.72 20.18 18.64
C VAL A 166 -9.41 20.99 17.35
N HIS A 167 -9.62 22.32 17.38
CA HIS A 167 -9.32 23.23 16.26
C HIS A 167 -8.05 24.09 16.45
N SER A 168 -7.20 23.77 17.44
CA SER A 168 -5.99 24.55 17.66
C SER A 168 -4.90 24.21 16.64
N VAL A 169 -4.03 25.18 16.36
CA VAL A 169 -2.82 24.96 15.54
C VAL A 169 -1.97 23.82 16.13
N GLY A 170 -1.93 23.70 17.46
CA GLY A 170 -1.24 22.61 18.15
C GLY A 170 -1.78 21.22 17.78
N ASN A 171 -3.10 21.04 17.78
CA ASN A 171 -3.73 19.77 17.40
C ASN A 171 -3.48 19.43 15.92
N VAL A 172 -3.55 20.44 15.04
CA VAL A 172 -3.26 20.27 13.61
C VAL A 172 -1.81 19.83 13.40
N VAL A 173 -0.85 20.50 14.05
CA VAL A 173 0.57 20.15 13.96
C VAL A 173 0.80 18.74 14.50
N MET A 174 0.31 18.41 15.70
CA MET A 174 0.50 17.09 16.33
C MET A 174 -0.10 15.94 15.52
N SER A 175 -1.36 16.09 15.07
CA SER A 175 -2.01 15.08 14.25
C SER A 175 -1.30 14.95 12.89
N GLY A 176 -0.76 16.05 12.36
CA GLY A 176 -0.21 16.10 11.02
C GLY A 176 1.16 15.48 10.96
N SER A 177 1.99 15.81 11.96
CA SER A 177 3.27 15.13 12.15
C SER A 177 3.08 13.65 12.46
N TRP A 178 2.04 13.25 13.21
CA TRP A 178 1.73 11.83 13.44
C TRP A 178 1.42 11.09 12.13
N LEU A 179 0.55 11.66 11.29
CA LEU A 179 0.22 11.07 9.99
C LEU A 179 1.43 11.03 9.06
N VAL A 180 2.14 12.15 8.91
CA VAL A 180 3.31 12.25 8.02
C VAL A 180 4.39 11.29 8.46
N LEU A 181 4.71 11.24 9.76
CA LEU A 181 5.71 10.32 10.30
C LEU A 181 5.27 8.86 10.11
N GLY A 182 4.01 8.54 10.41
CA GLY A 182 3.46 7.19 10.24
C GLY A 182 3.55 6.69 8.80
N VAL A 183 3.09 7.49 7.83
CA VAL A 183 3.20 7.17 6.40
C VAL A 183 4.65 7.04 5.98
N THR A 184 5.49 8.00 6.36
CA THR A 184 6.90 8.01 5.94
C THR A 184 7.65 6.78 6.46
N LEU A 185 7.46 6.42 7.73
CA LEU A 185 8.10 5.24 8.31
C LEU A 185 7.55 3.95 7.72
N ALA A 186 6.24 3.84 7.51
CA ALA A 186 5.64 2.65 6.92
C ALA A 186 6.12 2.43 5.47
N GLU A 187 6.18 3.49 4.66
CA GLU A 187 6.64 3.43 3.27
C GLU A 187 8.16 3.24 3.18
N VAL A 188 8.95 4.12 3.79
CA VAL A 188 10.41 4.10 3.64
C VAL A 188 11.01 2.90 4.36
N ALA A 189 10.66 2.67 5.62
CA ALA A 189 11.25 1.60 6.42
C ALA A 189 10.60 0.24 6.14
N GLY A 190 9.30 0.21 5.82
CA GLY A 190 8.59 -1.02 5.47
C GLY A 190 8.79 -1.41 4.00
N VAL A 191 8.15 -0.67 3.09
CA VAL A 191 8.12 -0.99 1.65
C VAL A 191 9.50 -0.87 1.02
N GLY A 192 10.24 0.20 1.33
CA GLY A 192 11.59 0.43 0.83
C GLY A 192 12.54 -0.70 1.23
N ALA A 193 12.55 -1.08 2.52
CA ALA A 193 13.41 -2.17 3.00
C ALA A 193 13.01 -3.53 2.44
N ALA A 194 11.71 -3.85 2.39
CA ALA A 194 11.21 -5.09 1.81
C ALA A 194 11.60 -5.19 0.32
N THR A 195 11.44 -4.10 -0.45
CA THR A 195 11.80 -4.06 -1.87
C THR A 195 13.31 -4.21 -2.07
N ALA A 196 14.12 -3.52 -1.28
CA ALA A 196 15.57 -3.63 -1.32
C ALA A 196 16.05 -5.05 -0.97
N LEU A 197 15.45 -5.67 0.04
CA LEU A 197 15.73 -7.05 0.42
C LEU A 197 15.34 -8.03 -0.69
N MET A 198 14.16 -7.86 -1.30
CA MET A 198 13.70 -8.71 -2.39
C MET A 198 14.60 -8.66 -3.63
N ARG A 199 15.26 -7.53 -3.88
CA ARG A 199 16.25 -7.37 -4.95
C ARG A 199 17.56 -8.09 -4.64
N ARG A 200 17.94 -8.20 -3.36
CA ARG A 200 19.19 -8.84 -2.90
C ARG A 200 19.05 -10.36 -2.69
N THR A 201 17.85 -10.85 -2.44
CA THR A 201 17.60 -12.27 -2.14
C THR A 201 17.17 -13.05 -3.38
N GLU A 202 17.71 -14.26 -3.54
CA GLU A 202 17.28 -15.21 -4.57
C GLU A 202 16.23 -16.12 -3.97
N PHE A 203 14.99 -16.01 -4.45
CA PHE A 203 13.90 -16.82 -3.91
C PHE A 203 13.66 -18.06 -4.78
N PRO A 204 13.42 -19.23 -4.16
CA PRO A 204 12.96 -20.40 -4.89
C PRO A 204 11.61 -20.10 -5.56
N PRO A 205 11.33 -20.66 -6.76
CA PRO A 205 10.09 -20.41 -7.49
C PRO A 205 8.81 -20.72 -6.70
N ALA A 206 8.87 -21.67 -5.76
CA ALA A 206 7.73 -22.01 -4.90
C ALA A 206 7.31 -20.85 -3.98
N LEU A 207 8.27 -20.13 -3.38
CA LEU A 207 7.98 -18.99 -2.52
C LEU A 207 7.44 -17.80 -3.32
N LEU A 208 7.92 -17.60 -4.55
CA LEU A 208 7.38 -16.57 -5.45
C LEU A 208 5.94 -16.87 -5.89
N ARG A 209 5.60 -18.16 -6.09
CA ARG A 209 4.21 -18.58 -6.35
C ARG A 209 3.32 -18.33 -5.14
N LEU A 210 3.79 -18.69 -3.94
CA LEU A 210 3.09 -18.42 -2.69
C LEU A 210 2.81 -16.92 -2.53
N ALA A 211 3.83 -16.08 -2.76
CA ALA A 211 3.69 -14.63 -2.74
C ALA A 211 2.63 -14.14 -3.72
N GLY A 212 2.61 -14.68 -4.94
CA GLY A 212 1.60 -14.34 -5.96
C GLY A 212 0.16 -14.72 -5.55
N TRP A 213 -0.04 -15.91 -4.96
CA TRP A 213 -1.35 -16.32 -4.46
C TRP A 213 -1.81 -15.51 -3.25
N ALA A 214 -0.91 -15.26 -2.31
CA ALA A 214 -1.19 -14.45 -1.14
C ALA A 214 -1.52 -13.01 -1.54
N ALA A 215 -0.81 -12.46 -2.52
CA ALA A 215 -1.12 -11.17 -3.12
C ALA A 215 -2.56 -11.10 -3.68
N ALA A 216 -2.98 -12.11 -4.44
CA ALA A 216 -4.35 -12.17 -4.96
C ALA A 216 -5.38 -12.28 -3.83
N ALA A 217 -5.12 -13.12 -2.82
CA ALA A 217 -5.99 -13.27 -1.66
C ALA A 217 -6.07 -11.96 -0.83
N ALA A 218 -4.96 -11.26 -0.65
CA ALA A 218 -4.92 -9.96 0.01
C ALA A 218 -5.73 -8.90 -0.76
N ALA A 219 -5.60 -8.85 -2.09
CA ALA A 219 -6.39 -7.92 -2.91
C ALA A 219 -7.91 -8.19 -2.81
N VAL A 220 -8.33 -9.46 -2.74
CA VAL A 220 -9.73 -9.83 -2.49
C VAL A 220 -10.18 -9.37 -1.10
N ALA A 221 -9.38 -9.64 -0.06
CA ALA A 221 -9.69 -9.21 1.30
C ALA A 221 -9.78 -7.67 1.43
N MET A 222 -8.88 -6.93 0.78
CA MET A 222 -8.92 -5.46 0.70
C MET A 222 -10.18 -4.97 -0.01
N SER A 223 -10.62 -5.65 -1.08
CA SER A 223 -11.85 -5.30 -1.80
C SER A 223 -13.11 -5.52 -0.95
N ILE A 224 -13.15 -6.60 -0.17
CA ILE A 224 -14.23 -6.89 0.80
C ILE A 224 -14.26 -5.79 1.88
N ALA A 225 -13.10 -5.49 2.48
CA ALA A 225 -12.99 -4.47 3.51
C ALA A 225 -13.33 -3.06 2.98
N LEU A 226 -12.93 -2.73 1.75
CA LEU A 226 -13.28 -1.49 1.06
C LEU A 226 -14.80 -1.37 0.85
N SER A 227 -15.42 -2.44 0.35
CA SER A 227 -16.86 -2.47 0.10
C SER A 227 -17.65 -2.31 1.42
N ALA A 228 -17.21 -3.01 2.47
CA ALA A 228 -17.79 -2.90 3.80
C ALA A 228 -17.59 -1.52 4.43
N GLY A 229 -16.39 -0.94 4.30
CA GLY A 229 -16.09 0.43 4.77
C GLY A 229 -16.88 1.50 4.02
N THR A 230 -17.14 1.28 2.73
CA THR A 230 -18.01 2.16 1.92
C THR A 230 -19.45 2.07 2.41
N GLY A 231 -19.96 0.84 2.56
CA GLY A 231 -21.29 0.61 3.11
C GLY A 231 -21.44 1.18 4.52
N TYR A 232 -20.43 1.04 5.37
CA TYR A 232 -20.43 1.54 6.74
C TYR A 232 -20.60 3.07 6.78
N GLY A 233 -19.83 3.81 5.97
CA GLY A 233 -19.98 5.27 5.88
C GLY A 233 -21.37 5.69 5.37
N LEU A 234 -21.90 4.99 4.36
CA LEU A 234 -23.26 5.25 3.85
C LEU A 234 -24.34 4.92 4.89
N ALA A 235 -24.18 3.83 5.65
CA ALA A 235 -25.12 3.46 6.70
C ALA A 235 -25.15 4.50 7.83
N ILE A 236 -23.99 5.02 8.25
CA ILE A 236 -23.95 6.14 9.22
C ILE A 236 -24.61 7.39 8.64
N TRP A 237 -24.35 7.72 7.37
CA TRP A 237 -24.97 8.88 6.73
C TRP A 237 -26.50 8.81 6.74
N ILE A 238 -27.08 7.62 6.52
CA ILE A 238 -28.53 7.40 6.46
C ILE A 238 -29.14 7.32 7.87
N GLU A 239 -28.57 6.49 8.74
CA GLU A 239 -29.17 6.11 10.03
C GLU A 239 -28.84 7.11 11.15
N THR A 240 -27.63 7.69 11.12
CA THR A 240 -27.12 8.60 12.17
C THR A 240 -26.42 9.83 11.55
N PRO A 241 -27.15 10.66 10.78
CA PRO A 241 -26.55 11.79 10.05
C PRO A 241 -25.81 12.78 10.96
N SER A 242 -26.21 12.93 12.23
CA SER A 242 -25.49 13.76 13.21
C SER A 242 -24.06 13.28 13.45
N LEU A 243 -23.83 11.96 13.52
CA LEU A 243 -22.49 11.38 13.60
C LEU A 243 -21.75 11.54 12.27
N PHE A 244 -22.43 11.36 11.14
CA PHE A 244 -21.80 11.53 9.83
C PHE A 244 -21.32 12.96 9.57
N PHE A 245 -22.06 13.98 10.00
CA PHE A 245 -21.70 15.39 9.83
C PHE A 245 -20.92 15.96 11.03
N SER A 246 -20.45 15.10 11.94
CA SER A 246 -19.60 15.49 13.05
C SER A 246 -18.21 15.96 12.58
N SER A 247 -17.50 16.65 13.48
CA SER A 247 -16.09 17.03 13.33
C SER A 247 -15.12 15.90 13.70
N ASN A 248 -15.53 14.63 13.59
CA ASN A 248 -14.71 13.48 13.99
C ASN A 248 -13.69 13.07 12.92
N GLY A 249 -13.56 13.83 11.84
CA GLY A 249 -12.54 13.62 10.82
C GLY A 249 -11.13 13.94 11.33
N VAL A 250 -10.14 13.65 10.49
CA VAL A 250 -8.74 14.02 10.75
C VAL A 250 -8.64 15.54 10.87
N PHE A 251 -7.87 16.03 11.85
CA PHE A 251 -7.75 17.48 12.15
C PHE A 251 -9.06 18.16 12.51
N ALA A 252 -10.02 17.42 13.07
CA ALA A 252 -11.35 17.92 13.34
C ALA A 252 -12.12 18.38 12.10
N THR A 253 -11.73 17.89 10.93
CA THR A 253 -12.48 18.16 9.71
C THR A 253 -13.82 17.43 9.77
N PRO A 254 -14.79 17.85 8.96
CA PRO A 254 -16.01 17.09 8.78
C PRO A 254 -15.69 15.65 8.40
N LEU A 255 -16.25 14.69 9.14
CA LEU A 255 -16.09 13.26 8.85
C LEU A 255 -16.36 12.88 7.39
N PRO A 256 -17.33 13.47 6.64
CA PRO A 256 -17.56 13.10 5.24
C PRO A 256 -16.37 13.42 4.35
N LEU A 257 -15.65 14.52 4.63
CA LEU A 257 -14.47 14.93 3.86
C LEU A 257 -13.31 13.97 4.11
N THR A 258 -13.04 13.67 5.38
CA THR A 258 -12.02 12.68 5.76
C THR A 258 -12.35 11.31 5.19
N TRP A 259 -13.59 10.85 5.35
CA TRP A 259 -14.03 9.56 4.86
C TRP A 259 -13.91 9.45 3.34
N ALA A 260 -14.34 10.46 2.58
CA ALA A 260 -14.19 10.48 1.12
C ALA A 260 -12.72 10.43 0.67
N ALA A 261 -11.84 11.18 1.35
CA ALA A 261 -10.40 11.16 1.06
C ALA A 261 -9.77 9.79 1.35
N LEU A 262 -10.11 9.17 2.50
CA LEU A 262 -9.62 7.84 2.86
C LEU A 262 -10.18 6.75 1.95
N LEU A 263 -11.43 6.90 1.51
CA LEU A 263 -12.06 6.00 0.55
C LEU A 263 -11.34 6.06 -0.79
N LEU A 264 -11.00 7.27 -1.28
CA LEU A 264 -10.22 7.42 -2.50
C LEU A 264 -8.84 6.73 -2.39
N VAL A 265 -8.13 6.92 -1.28
CA VAL A 265 -6.85 6.24 -1.02
C VAL A 265 -7.02 4.71 -1.03
N ALA A 266 -8.05 4.20 -0.35
CA ALA A 266 -8.32 2.77 -0.29
C ALA A 266 -8.75 2.18 -1.65
N VAL A 267 -9.49 2.92 -2.47
CA VAL A 267 -9.83 2.54 -3.85
C VAL A 267 -8.57 2.45 -4.71
N VAL A 268 -7.71 3.47 -4.68
CA VAL A 268 -6.46 3.49 -5.45
C VAL A 268 -5.52 2.35 -5.01
N ALA A 269 -5.41 2.11 -3.71
CA ALA A 269 -4.65 1.00 -3.15
C ALA A 269 -5.21 -0.37 -3.62
N SER A 270 -6.51 -0.61 -3.45
CA SER A 270 -7.15 -1.86 -3.87
C SER A 270 -7.05 -2.10 -5.37
N ALA A 271 -7.26 -1.06 -6.20
CA ALA A 271 -7.10 -1.16 -7.64
C ALA A 271 -5.65 -1.49 -8.04
N THR A 272 -4.66 -0.85 -7.40
CA THR A 272 -3.24 -1.11 -7.63
C THR A 272 -2.87 -2.54 -7.25
N ALA A 273 -3.34 -3.02 -6.10
CA ALA A 273 -3.12 -4.39 -5.64
C ALA A 273 -3.76 -5.42 -6.60
N ALA A 274 -4.99 -5.18 -7.05
CA ALA A 274 -5.69 -6.06 -7.99
C ALA A 274 -4.97 -6.13 -9.35
N LEU A 275 -4.59 -4.98 -9.92
CA LEU A 275 -3.86 -4.93 -11.20
C LEU A 275 -2.50 -5.63 -11.10
N ALA A 276 -1.76 -5.40 -10.02
CA ALA A 276 -0.49 -6.07 -9.80
C ALA A 276 -0.66 -7.58 -9.59
N ALA A 277 -1.70 -8.03 -8.88
CA ALA A 277 -2.02 -9.44 -8.71
C ALA A 277 -2.36 -10.12 -10.05
N LEU A 278 -3.17 -9.48 -10.90
CA LEU A 278 -3.51 -9.97 -12.23
C LEU A 278 -2.26 -10.12 -13.11
N ARG A 279 -1.37 -9.12 -13.10
CA ARG A 279 -0.07 -9.17 -13.82
C ARG A 279 0.81 -10.29 -13.30
N GLY A 280 0.91 -10.46 -11.98
CA GLY A 280 1.67 -11.53 -11.32
C GLY A 280 1.16 -12.93 -11.69
N MET A 281 -0.16 -13.13 -11.66
CA MET A 281 -0.78 -14.40 -12.07
C MET A 281 -0.57 -14.70 -13.56
N GLY A 282 -0.63 -13.69 -14.44
CA GLY A 282 -0.31 -13.84 -15.85
C GLY A 282 1.11 -14.35 -16.07
N ALA A 283 2.08 -13.78 -15.37
CA ALA A 283 3.48 -14.22 -15.42
C ALA A 283 3.65 -15.68 -14.94
N LEU A 284 2.96 -16.07 -13.86
CA LEU A 284 3.00 -17.44 -13.35
C LEU A 284 2.41 -18.47 -14.32
N ARG A 285 1.34 -18.12 -15.05
CA ARG A 285 0.72 -19.00 -16.06
C ARG A 285 1.65 -19.21 -17.26
N SER A 286 2.31 -18.15 -17.72
CA SER A 286 3.29 -18.23 -18.81
C SER A 286 4.49 -19.12 -18.45
N ALA A 287 4.97 -19.04 -17.20
CA ALA A 287 6.06 -19.87 -16.69
C ALA A 287 5.78 -21.37 -16.79
N ARG A 288 4.53 -21.80 -16.53
CA ARG A 288 4.15 -23.21 -16.57
C ARG A 288 4.19 -23.78 -17.99
N ARG A 289 3.80 -22.99 -19.00
CA ARG A 289 3.75 -23.42 -20.40
C ARG A 289 5.14 -23.67 -21.01
N THR A 290 6.16 -22.98 -20.53
CA THR A 290 7.54 -23.13 -21.01
C THR A 290 8.27 -24.35 -20.45
N VAL A 291 7.79 -24.94 -19.35
CA VAL A 291 8.42 -26.15 -18.75
C VAL A 291 7.84 -27.44 -19.33
N SER A 292 6.65 -27.37 -19.94
CA SER A 292 5.98 -28.52 -20.55
C SER A 292 6.31 -28.74 -22.03
N ARG A 293 7.23 -27.95 -22.60
CA ARG A 293 7.77 -28.10 -23.95
C ARG A 293 9.24 -28.46 -23.84
#